data_AF-R1GD03-F1
#
_entry.id   AF-R1GD03-F1
#
_cell.length_a   1.000
_cell.length_b   1.000
_cell.length_c   1.000
_cell.angle_alpha   90.00
_cell.angle_beta   90.00
_cell.angle_gamma   90.00
#
_symmetry.space_group_name_H-M   'P 1'
#
loop_
_entity.id
_entity.type
_entity.pdbx_description
1 polymer ?
#
loop_
_entity_poly.entity_id
_entity_poly.type
_entity_poly.pdbx_seq_one_letter_code
_entity_poly.pdbx_strand_id
1 'polypeptide(L)'
;MEALERVGHHVRTMTFRMPHSPETFLPPLIDPVTGEQKSLVYEPQIHKPPTLIGKMKTPKYGSWEMTDLLIKQYPPVFHAATNVPAFIRALMAVPFLVHLKIDCPGQEPSQRHRRSAVDYALISLRIAVERAQLPELDTMTIKAMHPAGLLYLQPAMGPGSTPASNKRWLQIRKLAIHLDSLPYAENSSSEHLRILHSYLRTFSPSLSKLLFRWRGEKGPSPLSLDLEPGLSPPSTPESGASRPTGIRALKFPNLLYLELENAVMDSTQISTFILRHRRSITEFNFEDVSLRTGTWDDALAPLTRIAGSEEWKNRAEEVMDVPIILSPVDEIKPDLLITNELDDLKHTPGQNSVSKWWSRTRSNKATTKAKEQLWEAEEHMRKFLRTSVFPWR
;
A
#
# COMPACT_ATOMS: atom_id res chain seq x y z
N MET A 1 -1.43 22.85 -17.05
CA MET A 1 -0.46 23.41 -16.08
C MET A 1 -0.95 24.73 -15.49
N GLU A 2 -1.27 25.74 -16.31
CA GLU A 2 -1.75 27.04 -15.80
C GLU A 2 -2.99 26.94 -14.90
N ALA A 3 -3.92 26.04 -15.21
CA ALA A 3 -5.08 25.79 -14.36
C ALA A 3 -4.67 25.31 -12.96
N LEU A 4 -3.69 24.41 -12.86
CA LEU A 4 -3.18 23.91 -11.58
C LEU A 4 -2.40 24.98 -10.82
N GLU A 5 -1.65 25.84 -11.50
CA GLU A 5 -0.98 26.99 -10.86
C GLU A 5 -1.99 28.00 -10.28
N ARG A 6 -3.16 28.15 -10.93
CA ARG A 6 -4.25 29.02 -10.44
C ARG A 6 -4.98 28.46 -9.22
N VAL A 7 -5.31 27.16 -9.21
CA VAL A 7 -6.17 26.57 -8.15
C VAL A 7 -5.43 25.66 -7.17
N GLY A 8 -4.17 25.36 -7.42
CA GLY A 8 -3.43 24.32 -6.70
C GLY A 8 -3.20 24.61 -5.22
N HIS A 9 -3.23 25.89 -4.81
CA HIS A 9 -3.20 26.29 -3.40
C HIS A 9 -4.48 25.90 -2.62
N HIS A 10 -5.55 25.48 -3.29
CA HIS A 10 -6.73 24.90 -2.63
C HIS A 10 -6.68 23.37 -2.58
N VAL A 11 -5.75 22.73 -3.29
CA VAL A 11 -5.69 21.27 -3.41
C VAL A 11 -5.01 20.67 -2.18
N ARG A 12 -5.80 19.96 -1.35
CA ARG A 12 -5.30 19.19 -0.20
C ARG A 12 -5.04 17.72 -0.50
N THR A 13 -5.71 17.18 -1.53
CA THR A 13 -5.61 15.78 -1.93
C THR A 13 -5.43 15.68 -3.44
N MET A 14 -4.44 14.91 -3.88
CA MET A 14 -4.15 14.70 -5.29
C MET A 14 -3.99 13.21 -5.57
N THR A 15 -4.59 12.74 -6.66
CA THR A 15 -4.49 11.34 -7.10
C THR A 15 -3.76 11.26 -8.42
N PHE A 16 -2.67 10.51 -8.46
CA PHE A 16 -2.04 10.07 -9.68
C PHE A 16 -2.59 8.71 -10.06
N ARG A 17 -3.43 8.68 -11.10
CA ARG A 17 -3.97 7.45 -11.66
C ARG A 17 -3.13 7.07 -12.88
N MET A 18 -2.46 5.92 -12.78
CA MET A 18 -1.52 5.41 -13.77
C MET A 18 -1.95 3.99 -14.19
N PRO A 19 -3.05 3.86 -14.95
CA PRO A 19 -3.53 2.54 -15.36
C PRO A 19 -2.53 1.88 -16.31
N HIS A 20 -2.32 0.58 -16.13
CA HIS A 20 -1.63 -0.24 -17.11
C HIS A 20 -2.59 -0.52 -18.27
N SER A 21 -2.12 -0.26 -19.48
CA SER A 21 -2.79 -0.56 -20.75
C SER A 21 -1.76 -1.07 -21.76
N PRO A 22 -2.19 -1.60 -22.92
CA PRO A 22 -1.25 -2.01 -23.98
C PRO A 22 -0.28 -0.90 -24.40
N GLU A 23 -0.69 0.37 -24.34
CA GLU A 23 0.15 1.53 -24.66
C GLU A 23 1.18 1.87 -23.57
N THR A 24 0.98 1.41 -22.33
CA THR A 24 1.99 1.58 -21.27
C THR A 24 3.06 0.50 -21.31
N PHE A 25 2.84 -0.57 -22.06
CA PHE A 25 3.78 -1.65 -22.18
C PHE A 25 4.95 -1.26 -23.10
N LEU A 26 6.18 -1.47 -22.64
CA LEU A 26 7.37 -1.10 -23.39
C LEU A 26 7.96 -2.34 -24.07
N PRO A 27 7.95 -2.42 -25.42
CA PRO A 27 8.59 -3.52 -26.11
C PRO A 27 10.12 -3.47 -25.91
N PRO A 28 10.83 -4.59 -26.15
CA PRO A 28 12.29 -4.57 -26.25
C PRO A 28 12.72 -3.53 -27.30
N LEU A 29 13.74 -2.73 -26.99
CA LEU A 29 14.32 -1.80 -27.96
C LEU A 29 15.20 -2.56 -28.92
N ILE A 30 14.98 -2.38 -30.21
CA ILE A 30 15.72 -3.09 -31.26
C ILE A 30 16.43 -2.07 -32.14
N ASP A 31 17.72 -2.26 -32.41
CA ASP A 31 18.42 -1.45 -33.39
C ASP A 31 17.85 -1.73 -34.80
N PRO A 32 17.39 -0.71 -35.55
CA PRO A 32 16.77 -0.93 -36.86
C PRO A 32 17.75 -1.39 -37.95
N VAL A 33 19.05 -1.21 -37.75
CA VAL A 33 20.09 -1.60 -38.72
C VAL A 33 20.66 -2.97 -38.38
N THR A 34 21.01 -3.20 -37.11
CA THR A 34 21.66 -4.45 -36.69
C THR A 34 20.67 -5.53 -36.25
N GLY A 35 19.43 -5.15 -35.90
CA GLY A 35 18.44 -6.06 -35.32
C GLY A 35 18.72 -6.47 -33.87
N GLU A 36 19.78 -5.93 -33.26
CA GLU A 36 20.18 -6.28 -31.89
C GLU A 36 19.31 -5.58 -30.85
N GLN A 37 19.09 -6.26 -29.71
CA GLN A 37 18.39 -5.66 -28.59
C GLN A 37 19.29 -4.64 -27.87
N LYS A 38 18.79 -3.41 -27.72
CA LYS A 38 19.44 -2.35 -26.93
C LYS A 38 18.85 -2.26 -25.53
N SER A 39 19.71 -2.05 -24.54
CA SER A 39 19.29 -1.80 -23.16
C SER A 39 19.24 -0.29 -22.88
N LEU A 40 18.18 0.14 -22.20
CA LEU A 40 18.05 1.53 -21.74
C LEU A 40 18.56 1.64 -20.30
N VAL A 41 19.71 2.31 -20.12
CA VAL A 41 20.15 2.80 -18.81
C VAL A 41 19.49 4.15 -18.58
N TYR A 42 18.45 4.17 -17.75
CA TYR A 42 17.66 5.39 -17.53
C TYR A 42 18.27 6.29 -16.46
N GLU A 43 18.68 7.48 -16.88
CA GLU A 43 19.11 8.58 -16.01
C GLU A 43 18.06 9.72 -16.06
N PRO A 44 17.31 9.96 -14.98
CA PRO A 44 16.28 10.99 -14.97
C PRO A 44 16.87 12.39 -15.09
N GLN A 45 16.39 13.16 -16.07
CA GLN A 45 16.75 14.57 -16.22
C GLN A 45 15.88 15.45 -15.34
N ILE A 46 16.46 15.97 -14.26
CA ILE A 46 15.71 16.71 -13.23
C ILE A 46 15.53 18.18 -13.62
N HIS A 47 16.48 18.73 -14.37
CA HIS A 47 16.39 20.07 -14.94
C HIS A 47 16.07 19.98 -16.42
N LYS A 48 15.37 20.98 -16.95
CA LYS A 48 15.29 21.13 -18.40
C LYS A 48 16.71 21.34 -18.94
N PRO A 49 17.14 20.58 -19.95
CA PRO A 49 18.44 20.80 -20.54
C PRO A 49 18.55 22.25 -21.06
N PRO A 50 19.66 22.95 -20.79
CA PRO A 50 19.82 24.33 -21.20
C PRO A 50 19.79 24.41 -22.73
N THR A 51 18.75 25.05 -23.26
CA THR A 51 18.68 25.46 -24.67
C THR A 51 19.23 26.88 -24.75
N LEU A 52 20.54 27.02 -24.58
CA LEU A 52 21.21 28.28 -24.89
C LEU A 52 21.26 28.42 -26.42
N ILE A 53 20.83 29.58 -26.91
CA ILE A 53 20.91 29.97 -28.33
C ILE A 53 22.36 29.71 -28.80
N GLY A 54 22.52 28.81 -29.77
CA GLY A 54 23.83 28.48 -30.36
C GLY A 54 24.56 27.25 -29.82
N LYS A 55 24.05 26.53 -28.80
CA LYS A 55 24.57 25.19 -28.43
C LYS A 55 23.62 24.08 -28.87
N MET A 56 24.18 22.99 -29.38
CA MET A 56 23.43 21.76 -29.70
C MET A 56 22.59 21.33 -28.50
N LYS A 57 21.31 21.02 -28.75
CA LYS A 57 20.40 20.45 -27.73
C LYS A 57 21.10 19.24 -27.07
N THR A 58 21.04 19.11 -25.75
CA THR A 58 21.54 17.88 -25.13
C THR A 58 20.49 16.77 -25.27
N PRO A 59 20.90 15.53 -25.58
CA PRO A 59 19.97 14.42 -25.71
C PRO A 59 19.25 14.13 -24.39
N LYS A 60 17.98 13.73 -24.45
CA LYS A 60 17.16 13.44 -23.26
C LYS A 60 17.56 12.12 -22.59
N TYR A 61 18.02 11.14 -23.38
CA TYR A 61 18.25 9.77 -22.94
C TYR A 61 19.72 9.36 -23.14
N GLY A 62 20.65 10.20 -22.67
CA GLY A 62 22.09 9.94 -22.73
C GLY A 62 22.74 10.27 -24.07
N SER A 63 22.28 9.62 -25.16
CA SER A 63 22.78 9.86 -26.52
C SER A 63 21.68 10.27 -27.50
N TRP A 64 22.07 10.89 -28.61
CA TRP A 64 21.14 11.26 -29.69
C TRP A 64 20.55 10.03 -30.36
N GLU A 65 21.36 8.99 -30.59
CA GLU A 65 20.91 7.71 -31.14
C GLU A 65 19.85 7.06 -30.25
N MET A 66 20.10 6.97 -28.93
CA MET A 66 19.12 6.42 -27.99
C MET A 66 17.85 7.28 -27.93
N THR A 67 18.01 8.60 -27.99
CA THR A 67 16.87 9.53 -27.97
C THR A 67 15.99 9.35 -29.21
N ASP A 68 16.59 9.28 -30.39
CA ASP A 68 15.88 9.04 -31.65
C ASP A 68 15.22 7.65 -31.68
N LEU A 69 15.93 6.63 -31.21
CA LEU A 69 15.41 5.25 -31.12
C LEU A 69 14.16 5.16 -30.23
N LEU A 70 14.23 5.77 -29.04
CA LEU A 70 13.10 5.80 -28.10
C LEU A 70 11.92 6.57 -28.66
N ILE A 71 12.16 7.72 -29.32
CA ILE A 71 11.08 8.53 -29.93
C ILE A 71 10.36 7.74 -31.03
N LYS A 72 11.11 6.93 -31.80
CA LYS A 72 10.54 6.14 -32.89
C LYS A 72 9.79 4.90 -32.41
N GLN A 73 10.28 4.23 -31.37
CA GLN A 73 9.75 2.92 -30.96
C GLN A 73 8.81 2.98 -29.76
N TYR A 74 8.96 3.96 -28.87
CA TYR A 74 8.18 4.04 -27.64
C TYR A 74 7.02 5.03 -27.75
N PRO A 75 5.89 4.74 -27.09
CA PRO A 75 4.70 5.54 -27.19
C PRO A 75 4.86 6.90 -26.49
N PRO A 76 4.09 7.93 -26.88
CA PRO A 76 4.14 9.27 -26.25
C PRO A 76 4.01 9.24 -24.73
N VAL A 77 3.24 8.29 -24.18
CA VAL A 77 3.06 8.14 -22.73
C VAL A 77 4.37 7.83 -22.00
N PHE A 78 5.31 7.11 -22.62
CA PHE A 78 6.65 6.90 -22.05
C PHE A 78 7.44 8.22 -21.93
N HIS A 79 7.37 9.06 -22.96
CA HIS A 79 8.04 10.36 -22.94
C HIS A 79 7.44 11.32 -21.93
N ALA A 80 6.12 11.25 -21.71
CA ALA A 80 5.43 11.95 -20.64
C ALA A 80 5.83 11.41 -19.25
N ALA A 81 5.86 10.09 -19.08
CA ALA A 81 6.26 9.42 -17.84
C ALA A 81 7.70 9.77 -17.42
N THR A 82 8.60 9.97 -18.38
CA THR A 82 10.00 10.37 -18.15
C THR A 82 10.21 11.88 -18.09
N ASN A 83 9.15 12.69 -18.13
CA ASN A 83 9.23 14.16 -18.04
C ASN A 83 9.23 14.62 -16.57
N VAL A 84 10.30 14.31 -15.84
CA VAL A 84 10.47 14.67 -14.42
C VAL A 84 10.20 16.16 -14.13
N PRO A 85 10.67 17.14 -14.96
CA PRO A 85 10.38 18.55 -14.70
C PRO A 85 8.89 18.89 -14.70
N ALA A 86 8.07 18.19 -15.49
CA ALA A 86 6.62 18.40 -15.49
C ALA A 86 5.97 17.90 -14.19
N PHE A 87 6.41 16.75 -13.67
CA PHE A 87 5.94 16.24 -12.37
C PHE A 87 6.35 17.17 -11.23
N ILE A 88 7.60 17.67 -11.23
CA ILE A 88 8.08 18.65 -10.24
C ILE A 88 7.19 19.90 -10.28
N ARG A 89 6.97 20.47 -11.47
CA ARG A 89 6.14 21.67 -11.63
C ARG A 89 4.69 21.43 -11.17
N ALA A 90 4.14 20.25 -11.43
CA ALA A 90 2.80 19.90 -10.97
C ALA A 90 2.71 19.85 -9.45
N LEU A 91 3.67 19.22 -8.76
CA LEU A 91 3.67 19.18 -7.29
C LEU A 91 4.01 20.53 -6.65
N MET A 92 4.87 21.34 -7.27
CA MET A 92 5.14 22.71 -6.79
C MET A 92 3.90 23.61 -6.87
N ALA A 93 2.98 23.34 -7.78
CA ALA A 93 1.72 24.08 -7.87
C ALA A 93 0.71 23.73 -6.77
N VAL A 94 0.95 22.67 -5.98
CA VAL A 94 0.07 22.22 -4.88
C VAL A 94 0.81 22.25 -3.53
N PRO A 95 1.24 23.43 -3.05
CA PRO A 95 2.11 23.56 -1.86
C PRO A 95 1.46 23.05 -0.56
N PHE A 96 0.13 22.99 -0.52
CA PHE A 96 -0.68 22.59 0.62
C PHE A 96 -1.20 21.15 0.51
N LEU A 97 -0.53 20.32 -0.29
CA LEU A 97 -0.90 18.92 -0.46
C LEU A 97 -0.68 18.15 0.85
N VAL A 98 -1.78 17.65 1.43
CA VAL A 98 -1.78 16.84 2.66
C VAL A 98 -1.80 15.35 2.35
N HIS A 99 -2.49 14.97 1.26
CA HIS A 99 -2.72 13.57 0.89
C HIS A 99 -2.36 13.27 -0.56
N LEU A 100 -1.33 12.46 -0.75
CA LEU A 100 -0.96 11.90 -2.06
C LEU A 100 -1.55 10.50 -2.24
N LYS A 101 -2.30 10.29 -3.32
CA LYS A 101 -2.83 8.98 -3.72
C LYS A 101 -2.16 8.53 -5.02
N ILE A 102 -1.74 7.28 -5.06
CA ILE A 102 -1.14 6.63 -6.22
C ILE A 102 -1.99 5.40 -6.52
N ASP A 103 -2.51 5.30 -7.75
CA ASP A 103 -3.39 4.21 -8.18
C ASP A 103 -2.88 3.64 -9.51
N CYS A 104 -2.50 2.36 -9.53
CA CYS A 104 -1.82 1.72 -10.67
C CYS A 104 -2.57 0.51 -11.28
N PRO A 105 -3.89 0.61 -11.53
CA PRO A 105 -4.72 -0.55 -11.84
C PRO A 105 -4.36 -1.21 -13.17
N GLY A 106 -4.79 -2.46 -13.36
CA GLY A 106 -4.78 -3.14 -14.66
C GLY A 106 -3.48 -3.85 -15.03
N GLN A 107 -2.55 -4.06 -14.08
CA GLN A 107 -1.33 -4.81 -14.37
C GLN A 107 -1.61 -6.32 -14.41
N GLU A 108 -1.61 -6.88 -15.62
CA GLU A 108 -1.76 -8.31 -15.83
C GLU A 108 -0.60 -9.12 -15.21
N PRO A 109 -0.86 -10.29 -14.58
CA PRO A 109 0.17 -11.12 -13.98
C PRO A 109 1.33 -11.48 -14.93
N SER A 110 1.03 -11.73 -16.20
CA SER A 110 2.02 -12.05 -17.24
C SER A 110 2.98 -10.89 -17.57
N GLN A 111 2.62 -9.67 -17.21
CA GLN A 111 3.38 -8.46 -17.51
C GLN A 111 4.18 -7.93 -16.31
N ARG A 112 4.10 -8.58 -15.14
CA ARG A 112 4.70 -8.12 -13.88
C ARG A 112 6.24 -8.03 -13.89
N HIS A 113 6.90 -8.78 -14.77
CA HIS A 113 8.37 -8.79 -14.91
C HIS A 113 8.89 -7.84 -15.98
N ARG A 114 8.00 -7.14 -16.70
CA ARG A 114 8.37 -6.27 -17.82
C ARG A 114 8.28 -4.81 -17.40
N ARG A 115 9.23 -4.00 -17.89
CA ARG A 115 9.24 -2.55 -17.69
C ARG A 115 8.04 -1.93 -18.39
N SER A 116 7.37 -1.01 -17.72
CA SER A 116 6.27 -0.23 -18.29
C SER A 116 6.52 1.27 -18.17
N ALA A 117 5.78 2.08 -18.93
CA ALA A 117 5.75 3.53 -18.76
C ALA A 117 5.29 3.93 -17.34
N VAL A 118 4.47 3.12 -16.67
CA VAL A 118 4.03 3.36 -15.28
C VAL A 118 5.22 3.32 -14.33
N ASP A 119 6.16 2.40 -14.51
CA ASP A 119 7.38 2.32 -13.69
C ASP A 119 8.19 3.62 -13.76
N TYR A 120 8.36 4.17 -14.96
CA TYR A 120 9.05 5.45 -15.16
C TYR A 120 8.27 6.62 -14.57
N ALA A 121 6.94 6.59 -14.63
CA ALA A 121 6.09 7.60 -14.01
C ALA A 121 6.19 7.57 -12.48
N LEU A 122 6.30 6.38 -11.87
CA LEU A 122 6.56 6.22 -10.43
C LEU A 122 7.92 6.81 -10.04
N ILE A 123 8.98 6.55 -10.82
CA ILE A 123 10.30 7.18 -10.60
C ILE A 123 10.19 8.71 -10.68
N SER A 124 9.53 9.24 -11.71
CA SER A 124 9.34 10.69 -11.89
C SER A 124 8.53 11.32 -10.76
N LEU A 125 7.46 10.66 -10.31
CA LEU A 125 6.65 11.08 -9.17
C LEU A 125 7.49 11.09 -7.89
N ARG A 126 8.29 10.04 -7.65
CA ARG A 126 9.17 9.96 -6.49
C ARG A 126 10.12 11.14 -6.42
N ILE A 127 10.82 11.41 -7.53
CA ILE A 127 11.72 12.57 -7.66
C ILE A 127 10.93 13.87 -7.43
N ALA A 128 9.73 13.98 -7.98
CA ALA A 128 8.94 15.19 -7.85
C ALA A 128 8.54 15.48 -6.39
N VAL A 129 8.16 14.46 -5.60
CA VAL A 129 7.88 14.61 -4.17
C VAL A 129 9.13 15.11 -3.42
N GLU A 130 10.31 14.56 -3.75
CA GLU A 130 11.58 14.96 -3.14
C GLU A 130 11.97 16.41 -3.46
N ARG A 131 11.65 16.88 -4.68
CA ARG A 131 12.04 18.21 -5.18
C ARG A 131 11.04 19.31 -4.91
N ALA A 132 9.73 19.02 -4.94
CA ALA A 132 8.68 20.03 -4.77
C ALA A 132 8.57 20.54 -3.32
N GLN A 133 9.13 19.81 -2.35
CA GLN A 133 9.13 20.17 -0.93
C GLN A 133 7.70 20.42 -0.41
N LEU A 134 6.92 19.36 -0.24
CA LEU A 134 5.53 19.44 0.24
C LEU A 134 5.50 19.38 1.78
N PRO A 135 5.53 20.51 2.52
CA PRO A 135 5.70 20.48 3.98
C PRO A 135 4.48 19.94 4.73
N GLU A 136 3.30 19.98 4.12
CA GLU A 136 2.06 19.51 4.73
C GLU A 136 1.72 18.05 4.39
N LEU A 137 2.55 17.38 3.57
CA LEU A 137 2.31 16.02 3.14
C LEU A 137 2.43 15.05 4.32
N ASP A 138 1.29 14.62 4.83
CA ASP A 138 1.18 13.76 6.02
C ASP A 138 0.67 12.36 5.67
N THR A 139 -0.12 12.24 4.59
CA THR A 139 -0.81 11.01 4.22
C THR A 139 -0.41 10.54 2.83
N MET A 140 -0.13 9.25 2.70
CA MET A 140 0.04 8.58 1.43
C MET A 140 -0.84 7.35 1.30
N THR A 141 -1.42 7.16 0.11
CA THR A 141 -2.17 5.96 -0.24
C THR A 141 -1.66 5.36 -1.54
N ILE A 142 -1.40 4.07 -1.54
CA ILE A 142 -1.02 3.27 -2.71
C ILE A 142 -2.14 2.27 -2.97
N LYS A 143 -2.70 2.28 -4.17
CA LYS A 143 -3.79 1.41 -4.61
C LYS A 143 -3.42 0.64 -5.87
N ALA A 144 -3.91 -0.61 -5.94
CA ALA A 144 -3.86 -1.45 -7.13
C ALA A 144 -2.44 -1.57 -7.71
N MET A 145 -1.43 -1.70 -6.85
CA MET A 145 -0.04 -1.69 -7.28
C MET A 145 0.58 -3.07 -7.08
N HIS A 146 1.30 -3.55 -8.08
CA HIS A 146 2.16 -4.72 -7.92
C HIS A 146 3.32 -4.42 -6.95
N PRO A 147 3.70 -5.34 -6.04
CA PRO A 147 4.74 -5.08 -5.03
C PRO A 147 6.09 -4.57 -5.57
N ALA A 148 6.51 -5.00 -6.76
CA ALA A 148 7.75 -4.49 -7.37
C ALA A 148 7.69 -3.00 -7.70
N GLY A 149 6.49 -2.43 -7.89
CA GLY A 149 6.30 -0.99 -8.12
C GLY A 149 6.80 -0.12 -6.96
N LEU A 150 6.80 -0.65 -5.74
CA LEU A 150 7.34 0.04 -4.55
C LEU A 150 8.83 0.33 -4.67
N LEU A 151 9.58 -0.46 -5.45
CA LEU A 151 11.00 -0.21 -5.73
C LEU A 151 11.20 1.16 -6.38
N TYR A 152 10.30 1.56 -7.27
CA TYR A 152 10.37 2.84 -7.98
C TYR A 152 9.99 4.04 -7.11
N LEU A 153 9.26 3.79 -6.02
CA LEU A 153 8.90 4.78 -5.00
C LEU A 153 9.87 4.81 -3.82
N GLN A 154 10.91 3.98 -3.80
CA GLN A 154 11.81 3.86 -2.65
C GLN A 154 12.65 5.14 -2.45
N PRO A 155 12.50 5.87 -1.33
CA PRO A 155 13.17 7.18 -1.14
C PRO A 155 14.69 7.13 -1.02
N ALA A 156 15.21 6.03 -0.46
CA ALA A 156 16.62 5.85 -0.16
C ALA A 156 17.42 5.23 -1.31
N MET A 157 16.75 4.75 -2.36
CA MET A 157 17.36 3.93 -3.41
C MET A 157 16.76 4.28 -4.76
N GLY A 158 17.60 4.75 -5.68
CA GLY A 158 17.21 4.89 -7.08
C GLY A 158 17.70 6.16 -7.77
N PRO A 159 17.53 6.24 -9.10
CA PRO A 159 18.04 7.35 -9.90
C PRO A 159 17.47 8.68 -9.44
N GLY A 160 18.31 9.70 -9.22
CA GLY A 160 17.90 11.05 -8.81
C GLY A 160 17.70 11.28 -7.31
N SER A 161 17.92 10.26 -6.47
CA SER A 161 17.83 10.41 -5.01
C SER A 161 18.94 11.30 -4.45
N THR A 162 18.63 11.99 -3.36
CA THR A 162 19.55 12.86 -2.59
C THR A 162 19.54 12.48 -1.10
N PRO A 163 20.55 12.87 -0.30
CA PRO A 163 20.52 12.64 1.16
C PRO A 163 19.30 13.24 1.88
N ALA A 164 18.67 14.27 1.30
CA ALA A 164 17.46 14.88 1.85
C ALA A 164 16.18 14.08 1.54
N SER A 165 16.20 13.14 0.61
CA SER A 165 15.01 12.41 0.13
C SER A 165 14.31 11.71 1.29
N ASN A 166 15.04 10.93 2.09
CA ASN A 166 14.47 10.24 3.25
C ASN A 166 13.75 11.21 4.22
N LYS A 167 14.29 12.40 4.46
CA LYS A 167 13.64 13.40 5.32
C LYS A 167 12.29 13.84 4.77
N ARG A 168 12.15 13.95 3.43
CA ARG A 168 10.90 14.33 2.76
C ARG A 168 9.82 13.25 2.78
N TRP A 169 10.21 11.99 2.93
CA TRP A 169 9.24 10.90 3.02
C TRP A 169 8.90 10.54 4.46
N LEU A 170 9.84 10.76 5.40
CA LEU A 170 9.63 10.58 6.84
C LEU A 170 8.60 11.53 7.47
N GLN A 171 8.16 12.58 6.78
CA GLN A 171 7.04 13.41 7.26
C GLN A 171 5.68 12.69 7.15
N ILE A 172 5.58 11.66 6.31
CA ILE A 172 4.35 10.87 6.18
C ILE A 172 4.14 10.07 7.47
N ARG A 173 2.98 10.28 8.10
CA ARG A 173 2.55 9.59 9.33
C ARG A 173 1.43 8.61 9.09
N LYS A 174 0.66 8.79 8.01
CA LYS A 174 -0.45 7.91 7.63
C LYS A 174 -0.16 7.23 6.30
N LEU A 175 -0.08 5.91 6.31
CA LEU A 175 0.22 5.11 5.13
C LEU A 175 -0.87 4.07 4.92
N ALA A 176 -1.48 4.07 3.75
CA ALA A 176 -2.41 3.04 3.31
C ALA A 176 -1.85 2.35 2.06
N ILE A 177 -1.69 1.03 2.10
CA ILE A 177 -1.07 0.24 1.03
C ILE A 177 -2.01 -0.89 0.65
N HIS A 178 -2.40 -0.93 -0.62
CA HIS A 178 -3.20 -2.00 -1.21
C HIS A 178 -2.42 -2.59 -2.38
N LEU A 179 -1.73 -3.71 -2.15
CA LEU A 179 -0.88 -4.34 -3.15
C LEU A 179 -1.55 -5.57 -3.73
N ASP A 180 -1.30 -5.84 -5.01
CA ASP A 180 -1.72 -7.09 -5.62
C ASP A 180 -0.93 -8.25 -5.02
N SER A 181 -1.65 -9.31 -4.65
CA SER A 181 -1.04 -10.52 -4.15
C SER A 181 -0.36 -11.29 -5.27
N LEU A 182 0.63 -12.07 -4.85
CA LEU A 182 1.37 -12.99 -5.69
C LEU A 182 1.25 -14.37 -5.05
N PRO A 183 1.15 -15.44 -5.85
CA PRO A 183 1.15 -16.79 -5.33
C PRO A 183 2.39 -17.00 -4.45
N TYR A 184 2.15 -17.15 -3.15
CA TYR A 184 3.20 -17.39 -2.17
C TYR A 184 3.40 -18.90 -2.04
N ALA A 185 4.26 -19.45 -2.88
CA ALA A 185 4.79 -20.80 -2.67
C ALA A 185 6.04 -20.71 -1.78
N GLU A 186 6.32 -21.73 -0.97
CA GLU A 186 7.44 -21.78 -0.01
C GLU A 186 8.85 -21.64 -0.66
N ASN A 187 8.91 -21.65 -1.99
CA ASN A 187 10.09 -21.50 -2.84
C ASN A 187 10.00 -20.31 -3.83
N SER A 188 8.94 -19.49 -3.74
CA SER A 188 8.74 -18.32 -4.60
C SER A 188 9.72 -17.18 -4.26
N SER A 189 10.01 -16.32 -5.24
CA SER A 189 11.00 -15.26 -5.09
C SER A 189 10.62 -14.27 -3.98
N SER A 190 11.34 -14.34 -2.86
CA SER A 190 11.12 -13.46 -1.70
C SER A 190 11.54 -12.00 -1.93
N GLU A 191 11.95 -11.65 -3.15
CA GLU A 191 12.41 -10.31 -3.52
C GLU A 191 11.32 -9.25 -3.34
N HIS A 192 10.10 -9.50 -3.78
CA HIS A 192 8.99 -8.54 -3.64
C HIS A 192 8.66 -8.26 -2.16
N LEU A 193 8.79 -9.27 -1.31
CA LEU A 193 8.64 -9.12 0.14
C LEU A 193 9.81 -8.33 0.74
N ARG A 194 11.05 -8.52 0.26
CA ARG A 194 12.19 -7.66 0.65
C ARG A 194 11.96 -6.20 0.24
N ILE A 195 11.42 -5.97 -0.95
CA ILE A 195 11.06 -4.63 -1.43
C ILE A 195 10.03 -4.00 -0.50
N LEU A 196 8.93 -4.71 -0.21
CA LEU A 196 7.90 -4.25 0.72
C LEU A 196 8.47 -3.96 2.12
N HIS A 197 9.28 -4.87 2.65
CA HIS A 197 9.93 -4.69 3.95
C HIS A 197 10.85 -3.46 3.97
N SER A 198 11.68 -3.28 2.94
CA SER A 198 12.55 -2.12 2.78
C SER A 198 11.76 -0.82 2.64
N TYR A 199 10.61 -0.88 1.97
CA TYR A 199 9.70 0.25 1.82
C TYR A 199 9.11 0.68 3.16
N LEU A 200 8.46 -0.25 3.88
CA LEU A 200 7.87 0.01 5.19
C LEU A 200 8.91 0.48 6.21
N ARG A 201 10.13 -0.06 6.15
CA ARG A 201 11.24 0.35 7.02
C ARG A 201 11.56 1.84 6.90
N THR A 202 11.41 2.43 5.71
CA THR A 202 11.64 3.86 5.48
C THR A 202 10.66 4.71 6.29
N PHE A 203 9.41 4.30 6.42
CA PHE A 203 8.36 5.04 7.13
C PHE A 203 8.24 4.64 8.60
N SER A 204 8.75 3.46 8.97
CA SER A 204 8.68 2.86 10.30
C SER A 204 8.91 3.85 11.47
N PRO A 205 9.87 4.80 11.42
CA PRO A 205 10.09 5.74 12.51
C PRO A 205 8.99 6.80 12.69
N SER A 206 8.25 7.16 11.65
CA SER A 206 7.30 8.28 11.65
C SER A 206 5.82 7.87 11.64
N LEU A 207 5.52 6.63 11.23
CA LEU A 207 4.13 6.18 11.09
C LEU A 207 3.38 6.16 12.41
N SER A 208 2.24 6.84 12.41
CA SER A 208 1.21 6.75 13.45
C SER A 208 0.02 5.90 13.02
N LYS A 209 -0.24 5.78 11.72
CA LYS A 209 -1.33 4.98 11.16
C LYS A 209 -0.85 4.18 9.96
N LEU A 210 -1.03 2.87 10.00
CA LEU A 210 -0.74 1.94 8.91
C LEU A 210 -1.99 1.14 8.56
N LEU A 211 -2.42 1.20 7.31
CA LEU A 211 -3.40 0.29 6.73
C LEU A 211 -2.70 -0.51 5.64
N PHE A 212 -2.78 -1.82 5.70
CA PHE A 212 -2.22 -2.70 4.70
C PHE A 212 -3.24 -3.75 4.27
N ARG A 213 -3.37 -3.95 2.95
CA ARG A 213 -4.23 -4.97 2.36
C ARG A 213 -3.53 -5.66 1.19
N TRP A 214 -3.66 -6.99 1.12
CA TRP A 214 -3.43 -7.74 -0.12
C TRP A 214 -4.70 -7.75 -0.99
N ARG A 215 -4.55 -7.51 -2.30
CA ARG A 215 -5.62 -7.59 -3.29
C ARG A 215 -5.52 -8.94 -4.01
N GLY A 216 -6.62 -9.68 -4.10
CA GLY A 216 -6.64 -11.04 -4.62
C GLY A 216 -6.48 -12.05 -3.50
N GLU A 217 -5.63 -13.07 -3.70
CA GLU A 217 -5.33 -14.09 -2.68
C GLU A 217 -4.70 -13.50 -1.41
N LYS A 218 -4.82 -14.22 -0.29
CA LYS A 218 -4.18 -13.85 0.97
C LYS A 218 -2.66 -13.91 0.84
N GLY A 219 -1.98 -12.87 1.31
CA GLY A 219 -0.52 -12.81 1.32
C GLY A 219 0.08 -12.87 2.73
N PRO A 220 1.42 -12.99 2.87
CA PRO A 220 2.07 -13.01 4.18
C PRO A 220 1.95 -11.65 4.89
N SER A 221 2.05 -11.67 6.21
CA SER A 221 2.02 -10.45 7.03
C SER A 221 3.19 -9.52 6.72
N PRO A 222 2.95 -8.23 6.39
CA PRO A 222 4.01 -7.26 6.11
C PRO A 222 4.82 -6.87 7.35
N LEU A 223 4.32 -7.19 8.55
CA LEU A 223 4.89 -6.79 9.84
C LEU A 223 5.91 -7.79 10.39
N SER A 224 5.84 -9.03 9.91
CA SER A 224 6.62 -10.17 10.39
C SER A 224 7.34 -10.90 9.26
N LEU A 225 7.66 -10.19 8.18
CA LEU A 225 8.37 -10.75 7.02
C LEU A 225 9.75 -11.33 7.39
N ASP A 226 10.35 -10.89 8.50
CA ASP A 226 11.59 -11.45 9.05
C ASP A 226 11.45 -12.90 9.52
N LEU A 227 10.21 -13.36 9.75
CA LEU A 227 9.87 -14.70 10.19
C LEU A 227 9.36 -15.59 9.05
N GLU A 228 9.13 -15.03 7.85
CA GLU A 228 8.63 -15.81 6.72
C GLU A 228 9.71 -16.75 6.15
N PRO A 229 9.33 -17.98 5.76
CA PRO A 229 10.20 -18.90 5.03
C PRO A 229 10.83 -18.21 3.80
N GLY A 230 12.15 -18.31 3.65
CA GLY A 230 12.92 -17.69 2.55
C GLY A 230 13.42 -16.26 2.81
N LEU A 231 13.10 -15.66 3.97
CA LEU A 231 13.61 -14.37 4.43
C LEU A 231 14.31 -14.42 5.80
N SER A 232 14.06 -15.50 6.56
CA SER A 232 14.74 -15.77 7.81
C SER A 232 16.24 -16.01 7.60
N PRO A 233 17.09 -15.59 8.56
CA PRO A 233 18.51 -15.95 8.52
C PRO A 233 18.65 -17.49 8.66
N PRO A 234 19.58 -18.13 7.93
CA PRO A 234 19.80 -19.57 8.05
C PRO A 234 20.19 -19.93 9.49
N SER A 235 19.61 -21.01 9.99
CA SER A 235 19.77 -21.49 11.37
C SER A 235 21.16 -22.08 11.65
N THR A 236 21.92 -22.46 10.62
CA THR A 236 23.28 -22.99 10.74
C THR A 236 24.32 -22.00 10.18
N PRO A 237 25.29 -21.55 10.99
CA PRO A 237 26.43 -20.80 10.46
C PRO A 237 27.33 -21.79 9.70
N GLU A 238 27.20 -21.84 8.38
CA GLU A 238 28.19 -22.52 7.54
C GLU A 238 29.54 -21.80 7.72
N SER A 239 30.53 -22.57 8.17
CA SER A 239 31.85 -22.09 8.53
C SER A 239 32.54 -21.43 7.32
N GLY A 240 32.81 -20.13 7.41
CA GLY A 240 33.68 -19.42 6.45
C GLY A 240 32.98 -18.50 5.42
N ALA A 241 31.65 -18.51 5.31
CA ALA A 241 30.93 -17.55 4.44
C ALA A 241 30.32 -16.39 5.25
N SER A 242 30.34 -15.18 4.69
CA SER A 242 29.61 -14.03 5.24
C SER A 242 28.15 -14.42 5.51
N ARG A 243 27.72 -14.35 6.78
CA ARG A 243 26.35 -14.72 7.21
C ARG A 243 25.32 -14.10 6.26
N PRO A 244 24.40 -14.88 5.64
CA PRO A 244 23.27 -14.32 4.95
C PRO A 244 22.49 -13.49 5.98
N THR A 245 22.49 -12.17 5.80
CA THR A 245 21.85 -11.25 6.72
C THR A 245 20.35 -11.31 6.46
N GLY A 246 19.65 -12.15 7.21
CA GLY A 246 18.18 -12.13 7.26
C GLY A 246 17.68 -10.71 7.52
N ILE A 247 16.48 -10.40 7.03
CA ILE A 247 15.91 -9.07 7.22
C ILE A 247 15.59 -8.86 8.72
N ARG A 248 15.88 -7.66 9.23
CA ARG A 248 15.59 -7.34 10.64
C ARG A 248 14.13 -6.94 10.80
N ALA A 249 13.50 -7.46 11.84
CA ALA A 249 12.12 -7.13 12.19
C ALA A 249 11.81 -5.62 12.19
N LEU A 250 10.66 -5.26 11.63
CA LEU A 250 10.15 -3.89 11.65
C LEU A 250 9.76 -3.47 13.08
N LYS A 251 10.00 -2.19 13.38
CA LYS A 251 9.67 -1.57 14.67
C LYS A 251 9.01 -0.22 14.41
N PHE A 252 7.76 -0.10 14.82
CA PHE A 252 6.99 1.13 14.63
C PHE A 252 6.78 1.84 15.97
N PRO A 253 7.77 2.63 16.45
CA PRO A 253 7.74 3.22 17.79
C PRO A 253 6.57 4.18 18.02
N ASN A 254 6.03 4.77 16.96
CA ASN A 254 4.99 5.79 17.01
C ASN A 254 3.62 5.29 16.50
N LEU A 255 3.49 4.00 16.18
CA LEU A 255 2.27 3.46 15.58
C LEU A 255 1.16 3.39 16.62
N LEU A 256 0.07 4.10 16.33
CA LEU A 256 -1.15 4.17 17.14
C LEU A 256 -2.27 3.30 16.56
N TYR A 257 -2.40 3.28 15.23
CA TYR A 257 -3.45 2.55 14.52
C TYR A 257 -2.84 1.59 13.49
N LEU A 258 -3.23 0.34 13.54
CA LEU A 258 -2.93 -0.67 12.53
C LEU A 258 -4.23 -1.27 11.98
N GLU A 259 -4.28 -1.45 10.67
CA GLU A 259 -5.28 -2.29 10.04
C GLU A 259 -4.58 -3.19 9.04
N LEU A 260 -4.77 -4.50 9.19
CA LEU A 260 -4.21 -5.51 8.31
C LEU A 260 -5.35 -6.34 7.75
N GLU A 261 -5.46 -6.36 6.43
CA GLU A 261 -6.52 -7.04 5.71
C GLU A 261 -5.98 -8.12 4.75
N ASN A 262 -6.69 -9.24 4.66
CA ASN A 262 -6.47 -10.31 3.69
C ASN A 262 -5.05 -10.92 3.78
N ALA A 263 -4.64 -11.29 4.99
CA ALA A 263 -3.28 -11.80 5.27
C ALA A 263 -3.28 -13.19 5.92
N VAL A 264 -2.17 -13.91 5.73
CA VAL A 264 -1.85 -15.16 6.42
C VAL A 264 -0.72 -14.92 7.42
N MET A 265 -0.87 -15.43 8.64
CA MET A 265 0.12 -15.29 9.71
C MET A 265 0.03 -16.40 10.76
N ASP A 266 1.07 -16.58 11.55
CA ASP A 266 1.04 -17.47 12.71
C ASP A 266 0.53 -16.72 13.95
N SER A 267 -0.12 -17.43 14.87
CA SER A 267 -0.52 -16.89 16.18
C SER A 267 0.66 -16.27 16.95
N THR A 268 1.85 -16.84 16.82
CA THR A 268 3.09 -16.33 17.43
C THR A 268 3.54 -15.00 16.83
N GLN A 269 3.30 -14.76 15.53
CA GLN A 269 3.61 -13.49 14.87
C GLN A 269 2.74 -12.36 15.42
N ILE A 270 1.43 -12.61 15.59
CA ILE A 270 0.48 -11.65 16.16
C ILE A 270 0.84 -11.33 17.62
N SER A 271 0.99 -12.36 18.45
CA SER A 271 1.27 -12.16 19.87
C SER A 271 2.59 -11.42 20.10
N THR A 272 3.63 -11.76 19.33
CA THR A 272 4.93 -11.05 19.36
C THR A 272 4.78 -9.59 18.93
N PHE A 273 3.98 -9.33 17.90
CA PHE A 273 3.72 -7.97 17.43
C PHE A 273 3.03 -7.12 18.50
N ILE A 274 1.97 -7.64 19.13
CA ILE A 274 1.22 -6.97 20.21
C ILE A 274 2.16 -6.66 21.38
N LEU A 275 2.93 -7.64 21.84
CA LEU A 275 3.88 -7.45 22.95
C LEU A 275 4.94 -6.39 22.63
N ARG A 276 5.45 -6.38 21.40
CA ARG A 276 6.48 -5.44 20.95
C ARG A 276 5.96 -4.00 20.89
N HIS A 277 4.71 -3.81 20.49
CA HIS A 277 4.12 -2.48 20.27
C HIS A 277 3.12 -2.05 21.35
N ARG A 278 2.97 -2.82 22.44
CA ARG A 278 2.00 -2.58 23.54
C ARG A 278 2.01 -1.18 24.18
N ARG A 279 3.09 -0.43 24.00
CA ARG A 279 3.25 0.92 24.57
C ARG A 279 2.81 2.04 23.64
N SER A 280 2.75 1.77 22.33
CA SER A 280 2.40 2.77 21.32
C SER A 280 1.05 2.46 20.67
N ILE A 281 0.77 1.19 20.38
CA ILE A 281 -0.43 0.81 19.65
C ILE A 281 -1.67 1.00 20.51
N THR A 282 -2.60 1.78 19.97
CA THR A 282 -3.90 2.03 20.55
C THR A 282 -4.89 1.06 19.92
N GLU A 283 -5.00 1.06 18.60
CA GLU A 283 -5.95 0.23 17.88
C GLU A 283 -5.24 -0.66 16.87
N PHE A 284 -5.64 -1.93 16.81
CA PHE A 284 -5.34 -2.81 15.70
C PHE A 284 -6.62 -3.49 15.22
N ASN A 285 -6.73 -3.67 13.91
CA ASN A 285 -7.81 -4.39 13.27
C ASN A 285 -7.20 -5.47 12.36
N PHE A 286 -7.66 -6.70 12.52
CA PHE A 286 -7.31 -7.83 11.66
C PHE A 286 -8.58 -8.23 10.90
N GLU A 287 -8.63 -7.92 9.61
CA GLU A 287 -9.79 -8.17 8.76
C GLU A 287 -9.44 -9.26 7.73
N ASP A 288 -10.27 -10.29 7.63
CA ASP A 288 -10.02 -11.45 6.77
C ASP A 288 -8.60 -12.06 6.93
N VAL A 289 -8.09 -12.08 8.15
CA VAL A 289 -6.79 -12.70 8.48
C VAL A 289 -6.98 -14.17 8.83
N SER A 290 -6.18 -15.05 8.22
CA SER A 290 -6.17 -16.48 8.54
C SER A 290 -4.90 -16.89 9.26
N LEU A 291 -5.05 -17.72 10.29
CA LEU A 291 -3.92 -18.29 11.00
C LEU A 291 -3.37 -19.51 10.25
N ARG A 292 -2.08 -19.49 9.92
CA ARG A 292 -1.38 -20.67 9.38
C ARG A 292 -1.14 -21.71 10.49
N THR A 293 -0.78 -21.24 11.69
CA THR A 293 -0.56 -22.09 12.86
C THR A 293 -1.08 -21.45 14.17
N GLY A 294 -1.56 -22.32 15.08
CA GLY A 294 -2.07 -21.96 16.40
C GLY A 294 -3.49 -21.37 16.39
N THR A 295 -3.91 -20.83 17.53
CA THR A 295 -5.28 -20.33 17.73
C THR A 295 -5.33 -18.82 17.93
N TRP A 296 -6.51 -18.22 17.75
CA TRP A 296 -6.71 -16.78 18.05
C TRP A 296 -6.57 -16.48 19.55
N ASP A 297 -6.88 -17.44 20.43
CA ASP A 297 -6.62 -17.30 21.87
C ASP A 297 -5.11 -17.14 22.14
N ASP A 298 -4.27 -17.96 21.50
CA ASP A 298 -2.80 -17.84 21.62
C ASP A 298 -2.28 -16.52 21.04
N ALA A 299 -2.84 -16.10 19.90
CA ALA A 299 -2.49 -14.86 19.23
C ALA A 299 -2.78 -13.62 20.09
N LEU A 300 -3.90 -13.64 20.82
CA LEU A 300 -4.40 -12.51 21.61
C LEU A 300 -4.10 -12.63 23.11
N ALA A 301 -3.51 -13.74 23.58
CA ALA A 301 -3.08 -13.94 24.96
C ALA A 301 -2.28 -12.77 25.58
N PRO A 302 -1.44 -12.02 24.83
CA PRO A 302 -0.83 -10.80 25.35
C PRO A 302 -1.79 -9.76 25.89
N LEU A 303 -3.01 -9.67 25.35
CA LEU A 303 -4.03 -8.72 25.78
C LEU A 303 -4.52 -9.04 27.20
N THR A 304 -4.76 -10.31 27.53
CA THR A 304 -5.10 -10.74 28.88
C THR A 304 -4.01 -10.34 29.87
N ARG A 305 -2.73 -10.54 29.49
CA ARG A 305 -1.58 -10.16 30.33
C ARG A 305 -1.46 -8.65 30.52
N ILE A 306 -1.85 -7.85 29.52
CA ILE A 306 -1.81 -6.39 29.57
C ILE A 306 -3.00 -5.82 30.35
N ALA A 307 -4.21 -6.36 30.15
CA ALA A 307 -5.42 -5.95 30.84
C ALA A 307 -5.48 -6.42 32.30
N GLY A 308 -4.77 -7.51 32.63
CA GLY A 308 -4.84 -8.16 33.95
C GLY A 308 -6.12 -8.96 34.17
N SER A 309 -6.99 -9.07 33.16
CA SER A 309 -8.24 -9.81 33.19
C SER A 309 -8.67 -10.24 31.77
N GLU A 310 -9.56 -11.21 31.67
CA GLU A 310 -10.20 -11.65 30.41
C GLU A 310 -11.38 -10.75 30.01
N GLU A 311 -11.61 -9.63 30.70
CA GLU A 311 -12.74 -8.73 30.43
C GLU A 311 -12.72 -8.13 29.02
N TRP A 312 -11.56 -8.09 28.37
CA TRP A 312 -11.41 -7.63 26.99
C TRP A 312 -12.15 -8.56 26.01
N LYS A 313 -12.30 -9.85 26.32
CA LYS A 313 -13.06 -10.80 25.49
C LYS A 313 -14.55 -10.44 25.43
N ASN A 314 -15.10 -9.94 26.54
CA ASN A 314 -16.50 -9.49 26.61
C ASN A 314 -16.76 -8.16 25.90
N ARG A 315 -15.71 -7.43 25.50
CA ARG A 315 -15.80 -6.16 24.77
C ARG A 315 -15.61 -6.31 23.26
N ALA A 316 -15.19 -7.49 22.81
CA ALA A 316 -15.23 -7.84 21.39
C ALA A 316 -16.70 -8.05 21.02
N GLU A 317 -17.37 -6.98 20.62
CA GLU A 317 -18.73 -7.07 20.08
C GLU A 317 -18.64 -7.81 18.74
N GLU A 318 -19.02 -9.09 18.73
CA GLU A 318 -19.19 -9.88 17.52
C GLU A 318 -20.33 -9.29 16.70
N VAL A 319 -20.01 -8.34 15.82
CA VAL A 319 -20.98 -7.82 14.84
C VAL A 319 -21.07 -8.83 13.70
N MET A 320 -21.94 -9.83 13.84
CA MET A 320 -22.39 -10.62 12.70
C MET A 320 -23.35 -9.78 11.86
N ASP A 321 -22.94 -9.39 10.65
CA ASP A 321 -23.87 -8.91 9.64
C ASP A 321 -24.68 -10.12 9.13
N VAL A 322 -25.79 -10.43 9.78
CA VAL A 322 -26.79 -11.37 9.26
C VAL A 322 -27.49 -10.68 8.09
N PRO A 323 -27.34 -11.15 6.84
CA PRO A 323 -28.09 -10.57 5.73
C PRO A 323 -29.57 -10.89 5.95
N ILE A 324 -30.35 -9.90 6.39
CA ILE A 324 -31.81 -9.99 6.33
C ILE A 324 -32.18 -9.97 4.85
N ILE A 325 -32.45 -11.16 4.29
CA ILE A 325 -33.11 -11.30 3.00
C ILE A 325 -34.59 -11.05 3.30
N LEU A 326 -35.04 -9.81 3.17
CA LEU A 326 -36.46 -9.53 3.05
C LEU A 326 -36.87 -10.01 1.66
N SER A 327 -37.49 -11.18 1.61
CA SER A 327 -38.27 -11.59 0.43
C SER A 327 -39.26 -10.47 0.10
N PRO A 328 -39.46 -10.11 -1.17
CA PRO A 328 -40.54 -9.21 -1.56
C PRO A 328 -41.84 -9.79 -1.03
N VAL A 329 -42.56 -9.02 -0.21
CA VAL A 329 -43.92 -9.34 0.19
C VAL A 329 -44.81 -8.89 -0.97
N ASP A 330 -45.01 -9.80 -1.90
CA ASP A 330 -46.23 -9.84 -2.70
C ASP A 330 -46.80 -11.26 -2.60
N GLU A 331 -48.02 -11.32 -2.05
CA GLU A 331 -48.93 -12.47 -1.97
C GLU A 331 -48.59 -13.60 -0.98
N ILE A 332 -48.91 -13.36 0.29
CA ILE A 332 -49.30 -14.45 1.22
C ILE A 332 -50.65 -14.99 0.75
N LYS A 333 -50.66 -16.17 0.14
CA LYS A 333 -51.85 -17.03 0.11
C LYS A 333 -51.97 -17.72 1.47
N PRO A 334 -53.14 -17.69 2.13
CA PRO A 334 -53.30 -18.37 3.40
C PRO A 334 -53.61 -19.83 3.09
N ASP A 335 -52.58 -20.64 2.91
CA ASP A 335 -52.66 -22.07 3.19
C ASP A 335 -51.26 -22.67 3.22
N LEU A 336 -51.10 -23.65 4.09
CA LEU A 336 -49.93 -24.53 4.29
C LEU A 336 -49.00 -24.16 5.45
N LEU A 337 -49.50 -24.52 6.63
CA LEU A 337 -48.91 -25.50 7.55
C LEU A 337 -47.49 -25.25 8.08
N ILE A 338 -47.50 -24.94 9.37
CA ILE A 338 -46.50 -25.26 10.39
C ILE A 338 -45.94 -26.67 10.17
N THR A 339 -44.63 -26.77 9.90
CA THR A 339 -43.83 -27.93 10.30
C THR A 339 -42.47 -27.46 10.82
N ASN A 340 -42.18 -27.89 12.04
CA ASN A 340 -40.92 -27.72 12.74
C ASN A 340 -39.83 -28.52 12.04
N GLU A 341 -38.75 -27.89 11.58
CA GLU A 341 -37.44 -28.55 11.40
C GLU A 341 -36.32 -27.57 11.76
N LEU A 342 -35.98 -27.56 13.05
CA LEU A 342 -34.65 -27.29 13.56
C LEU A 342 -33.88 -28.60 13.45
N ASP A 343 -32.85 -28.66 12.60
CA ASP A 343 -31.52 -29.17 12.91
C ASP A 343 -30.72 -29.46 11.63
N ASP A 344 -29.41 -29.42 11.77
CA ASP A 344 -28.36 -29.74 10.80
C ASP A 344 -28.03 -28.70 9.72
N LEU A 345 -27.11 -27.78 10.07
CA LEU A 345 -25.89 -27.63 9.28
C LEU A 345 -24.71 -27.18 10.15
N LYS A 346 -23.64 -27.94 10.00
CA LYS A 346 -22.48 -28.08 10.88
C LYS A 346 -21.57 -26.86 10.87
N HIS A 347 -20.98 -26.62 12.04
CA HIS A 347 -19.86 -25.73 12.32
C HIS A 347 -18.82 -25.64 11.19
N THR A 348 -18.60 -24.42 10.72
CA THR A 348 -17.31 -23.96 10.17
C THR A 348 -16.79 -22.87 11.11
N PRO A 349 -15.49 -22.85 11.49
CA PRO A 349 -14.99 -21.85 12.42
C PRO A 349 -14.96 -20.49 11.72
N GLY A 350 -15.68 -19.54 12.31
CA GLY A 350 -15.95 -18.21 11.75
C GLY A 350 -14.70 -17.36 11.53
N GLN A 351 -14.80 -16.50 10.51
CA GLN A 351 -13.91 -15.36 10.30
C GLN A 351 -14.10 -14.39 11.47
N ASN A 352 -13.14 -14.40 12.40
CA ASN A 352 -13.12 -13.46 13.52
C ASN A 352 -12.58 -12.11 13.03
N SER A 353 -13.47 -11.12 12.89
CA SER A 353 -13.09 -9.71 12.78
C SER A 353 -13.07 -9.11 14.19
N VAL A 354 -11.91 -8.70 14.66
CA VAL A 354 -11.76 -8.08 16.00
C VAL A 354 -11.47 -6.60 15.78
N SER A 355 -12.43 -5.73 16.10
CA SER A 355 -12.27 -4.27 15.99
C SER A 355 -12.48 -3.53 17.31
N LYS A 356 -11.66 -2.49 17.51
CA LYS A 356 -11.71 -1.41 18.51
C LYS A 356 -11.29 -1.72 19.94
N TRP A 357 -10.18 -1.10 20.36
CA TRP A 357 -9.87 -0.82 21.76
C TRP A 357 -9.27 0.60 21.86
N TRP A 358 -9.67 1.30 22.94
CA TRP A 358 -9.24 2.60 23.48
C TRP A 358 -10.02 3.83 22.98
N SER A 359 -11.15 4.09 23.63
CA SER A 359 -11.60 5.46 23.90
C SER A 359 -12.10 5.52 25.34
N ARG A 360 -11.42 6.30 26.17
CA ARG A 360 -11.93 6.66 27.50
C ARG A 360 -12.79 7.92 27.30
N THR A 361 -14.08 7.78 27.60
CA THR A 361 -15.09 8.85 27.77
C THR A 361 -15.76 9.44 26.51
N ARG A 362 -16.92 8.90 26.12
CA ARG A 362 -18.27 9.49 26.30
C ARG A 362 -19.31 8.67 25.53
N SER A 363 -20.41 8.39 26.21
CA SER A 363 -21.49 7.50 25.78
C SER A 363 -22.47 8.19 24.82
N ASN A 364 -23.09 7.34 23.98
CA ASN A 364 -24.34 7.43 23.23
C ASN A 364 -24.44 8.33 21.98
N LYS A 365 -24.64 7.69 20.81
CA LYS A 365 -25.99 7.44 20.26
C LYS A 365 -25.93 6.44 19.10
N ALA A 366 -26.74 5.40 19.21
CA ALA A 366 -27.08 4.48 18.12
C ALA A 366 -28.00 5.18 17.11
N THR A 367 -27.81 4.89 15.81
CA THR A 367 -28.88 4.70 14.81
C THR A 367 -28.29 4.28 13.46
N THR A 368 -28.51 2.99 13.15
CA THR A 368 -28.99 2.42 11.88
C THR A 368 -28.32 2.83 10.56
N LYS A 369 -27.53 1.90 9.99
CA LYS A 369 -27.28 1.80 8.54
C LYS A 369 -28.24 0.75 7.95
N ALA A 370 -28.92 1.11 6.87
CA ALA A 370 -29.48 0.17 5.91
C ALA A 370 -28.65 0.23 4.62
N LYS A 371 -28.56 -0.95 4.02
CA LYS A 371 -27.77 -1.47 2.90
C LYS A 371 -27.92 -0.66 1.61
N GLU A 372 -26.85 -0.54 0.82
CA GLU A 372 -26.93 -0.65 -0.64
C GLU A 372 -25.55 -1.02 -1.23
N GLN A 373 -25.54 -2.13 -1.97
CA GLN A 373 -24.43 -2.69 -2.72
C GLN A 373 -24.19 -1.87 -4.00
N LEU A 374 -23.00 -1.99 -4.58
CA LEU A 374 -22.47 -1.27 -5.76
C LEU A 374 -22.00 0.18 -5.51
N TRP A 375 -20.91 0.36 -4.75
CA TRP A 375 -19.79 1.27 -5.07
C TRP A 375 -18.77 1.26 -3.91
N GLU A 376 -18.05 0.15 -3.74
CA GLU A 376 -17.06 0.01 -2.67
C GLU A 376 -15.69 0.57 -3.08
N ALA A 377 -15.52 1.88 -2.88
CA ALA A 377 -14.20 2.49 -2.70
C ALA A 377 -14.26 3.83 -1.95
N GLU A 378 -15.44 4.45 -1.82
CA GLU A 378 -15.62 5.80 -1.27
C GLU A 378 -16.18 5.81 0.16
N GLU A 379 -17.00 4.83 0.54
CA GLU A 379 -17.65 4.78 1.86
C GLU A 379 -16.67 4.47 3.01
N HIS A 380 -15.67 3.60 2.81
CA HIS A 380 -14.59 3.39 3.80
C HIS A 380 -13.71 4.63 3.97
N MET A 381 -13.67 5.53 2.96
CA MET A 381 -13.01 6.84 3.08
C MET A 381 -13.87 7.90 3.77
N ARG A 382 -15.20 7.69 3.95
CA ARG A 382 -16.02 8.63 4.75
C ARG A 382 -15.71 8.54 6.24
N LYS A 383 -15.28 7.37 6.75
CA LYS A 383 -14.68 7.24 8.09
C LYS A 383 -13.31 7.95 8.20
N PHE A 384 -12.60 8.12 7.08
CA PHE A 384 -11.30 8.81 7.01
C PHE A 384 -11.41 10.34 7.11
N LEU A 385 -12.59 10.94 6.89
CA LEU A 385 -12.78 12.40 6.85
C LEU A 385 -13.66 12.98 7.98
N ARG A 386 -14.17 12.18 8.93
CA ARG A 386 -15.13 12.66 9.95
C ARG A 386 -14.55 12.97 11.34
N THR A 387 -13.25 12.90 11.56
CA THR A 387 -12.66 13.19 12.89
C THR A 387 -11.93 14.55 13.00
N SER A 388 -12.08 15.46 12.04
CA SER A 388 -11.59 16.84 12.16
C SER A 388 -12.72 17.84 12.50
N VAL A 389 -13.29 17.76 13.71
CA VAL A 389 -13.97 18.91 14.32
C VAL A 389 -13.78 18.85 15.84
N PHE A 390 -12.85 19.66 16.36
CA PHE A 390 -12.89 20.08 17.76
C PHE A 390 -14.11 20.98 17.98
N PRO A 391 -14.71 20.97 19.18
CA PRO A 391 -14.48 22.15 20.03
C PRO A 391 -14.25 21.85 21.52
N TRP A 392 -13.13 22.41 21.99
CA TRP A 392 -12.88 23.24 23.19
C TRP A 392 -13.29 22.85 24.64
N ARG A 393 -12.28 23.12 25.49
CA ARG A 393 -12.19 23.35 26.95
C ARG A 393 -12.23 22.16 27.89
#